data_AF-A0A0F2R9K9-F1
#
_entry.id   AF-A0A0F2R9K9-F1
#
_cell.length_a   1.000
_cell.length_b   1.000
_cell.length_c   1.000
_cell.angle_alpha   90.00
_cell.angle_beta   90.00
_cell.angle_gamma   90.00
#
_symmetry.space_group_name_H-M   'P 1'
#
loop_
_entity.id
_entity.type
_entity.pdbx_description
1 polymer ?
#
loop_
_entity_poly.entity_id
_entity_poly.type
_entity_poly.pdbx_seq_one_letter_code
_entity_poly.pdbx_strand_id
1 'polypeptide(L)'
;MVGRVARTIKDAPLDDALQARLNTEVPADGDLFKDIEAACHQAIEEGWMCAREHGGIRFGRVFKPDADGLEGFSIDVVRMTPVAGPHHAHPNGEIDMIMPLDPDARFDGAPRGWLVYGPGSAHNPTVSGGDAVVLYFLPGGAIEFTR
;
A
#
# COMPACT_ATOMS: atom_id res chain seq x y z
N MET A 1 -8.79 5.65 -10.91
CA MET A 1 -9.31 4.88 -9.76
C MET A 1 -8.64 5.37 -8.47
N VAL A 2 -7.33 5.20 -8.32
CA VAL A 2 -6.55 5.66 -7.14
C VAL A 2 -6.73 7.14 -6.78
N GLY A 3 -6.93 8.04 -7.74
CA GLY A 3 -7.23 9.45 -7.45
C GLY A 3 -8.55 9.68 -6.68
N ARG A 4 -9.51 8.74 -6.74
CA ARG A 4 -10.70 8.80 -5.87
C ARG A 4 -10.35 8.49 -4.42
N VAL A 5 -9.45 7.53 -4.20
CA VAL A 5 -8.91 7.20 -2.86
C VAL A 5 -8.11 8.39 -2.33
N ALA A 6 -7.21 8.96 -3.15
CA ALA A 6 -6.42 10.14 -2.79
C ALA A 6 -7.29 11.31 -2.29
N ARG A 7 -8.40 11.61 -2.97
CA ARG A 7 -9.36 12.64 -2.51
C ARG A 7 -10.08 12.29 -1.20
N THR A 8 -10.29 11.01 -0.93
CA THR A 8 -10.95 10.55 0.31
C THR A 8 -10.02 10.69 1.51
N ILE A 9 -8.73 10.42 1.32
CA ILE A 9 -7.71 10.49 2.38
C ILE A 9 -7.07 11.88 2.53
N LYS A 10 -7.24 12.75 1.55
CA LYS A 10 -6.71 14.12 1.58
C LYS A 10 -7.12 14.85 2.86
N ASP A 11 -6.16 15.55 3.47
CA ASP A 11 -6.29 16.37 4.68
C ASP A 11 -6.76 15.60 5.94
N ALA A 12 -6.90 14.26 5.86
CA ALA A 12 -7.26 13.44 7.00
C ALA A 12 -6.01 13.11 7.85
N PRO A 13 -6.12 13.10 9.19
CA PRO A 13 -5.12 12.48 10.03
C PRO A 13 -4.94 11.00 9.65
N LEU A 14 -3.70 10.54 9.54
CA LEU A 14 -3.41 9.12 9.32
C LEU A 14 -3.46 8.41 10.68
N ASP A 15 -4.64 7.90 11.03
CA ASP A 15 -4.92 7.22 12.29
C ASP A 15 -5.96 6.11 12.12
N ASP A 16 -6.33 5.47 13.24
CA ASP A 16 -7.33 4.40 13.28
C ASP A 16 -8.70 4.86 12.74
N ALA A 17 -9.04 6.15 12.87
CA ALA A 17 -10.31 6.68 12.36
C ALA A 17 -10.28 6.74 10.82
N LEU A 18 -9.15 7.14 10.22
CA LEU A 18 -8.98 7.06 8.78
C LEU A 18 -9.05 5.61 8.28
N GLN A 19 -8.39 4.67 8.98
CA GLN A 19 -8.44 3.26 8.65
C GLN A 19 -9.87 2.72 8.67
N ALA A 20 -10.63 3.00 9.73
CA ALA A 20 -12.01 2.56 9.87
C ALA A 20 -12.90 3.16 8.76
N ARG A 21 -12.70 4.45 8.46
CA ARG A 21 -13.43 5.14 7.39
C ARG A 21 -13.13 4.53 6.01
N LEU A 22 -11.86 4.26 5.68
CA LEU A 22 -11.49 3.63 4.42
C LEU A 22 -12.11 2.23 4.26
N ASN A 23 -12.04 1.41 5.31
CA ASN A 23 -12.67 0.08 5.30
C ASN A 23 -14.21 0.14 5.23
N THR A 24 -14.82 1.30 5.48
CA THR A 24 -16.28 1.52 5.35
C THR A 24 -16.66 2.11 3.99
N GLU A 25 -15.95 3.14 3.53
CA GLU A 25 -16.28 3.91 2.31
C GLU A 25 -15.69 3.29 1.04
N VAL A 26 -14.57 2.57 1.16
CA VAL A 26 -13.90 1.83 0.08
C VAL A 26 -13.63 0.40 0.56
N PRO A 27 -14.68 -0.37 0.88
CA PRO A 27 -14.53 -1.68 1.50
C PRO A 27 -13.85 -2.67 0.55
N ALA A 28 -13.19 -3.67 1.13
CA ALA A 28 -12.41 -4.69 0.41
C ALA A 28 -13.20 -5.49 -0.64
N ASP A 29 -14.53 -5.57 -0.47
CA ASP A 29 -15.45 -6.23 -1.38
C ASP A 29 -16.18 -5.26 -2.34
N GLY A 30 -15.91 -3.96 -2.24
CA GLY A 30 -16.48 -2.93 -3.09
C GLY A 30 -15.79 -2.81 -4.46
N ASP A 31 -16.52 -2.28 -5.43
CA ASP A 31 -16.08 -2.19 -6.84
C ASP A 31 -14.77 -1.41 -7.00
N LEU A 32 -14.63 -0.26 -6.33
CA LEU A 32 -13.41 0.55 -6.44
C LEU A 32 -12.16 -0.19 -5.94
N PHE A 33 -12.28 -0.97 -4.87
CA PHE A 33 -11.18 -1.77 -4.35
C PHE A 33 -10.80 -2.85 -5.38
N LYS A 34 -11.80 -3.61 -5.85
CA LYS A 34 -11.63 -4.69 -6.83
C LYS A 34 -11.04 -4.19 -8.16
N ASP A 35 -11.47 -3.02 -8.62
CA ASP A 35 -10.96 -2.42 -9.86
C ASP A 35 -9.48 -2.02 -9.74
N ILE A 36 -9.07 -1.45 -8.59
CA ILE A 36 -7.66 -1.12 -8.33
C ILE A 36 -6.84 -2.41 -8.23
N GLU A 37 -7.33 -3.41 -7.53
CA GLU A 37 -6.68 -4.72 -7.40
C GLU A 37 -6.48 -5.40 -8.76
N ALA A 38 -7.54 -5.51 -9.56
CA ALA A 38 -7.46 -6.08 -10.91
C ALA A 38 -6.43 -5.35 -11.78
N ALA A 39 -6.40 -4.01 -11.72
CA ALA A 39 -5.41 -3.21 -12.44
C ALA A 39 -3.98 -3.47 -11.95
N CYS A 40 -3.75 -3.65 -10.64
CA CYS A 40 -2.44 -4.00 -10.11
C CYS A 40 -1.99 -5.39 -10.59
N HIS A 41 -2.89 -6.37 -10.56
CA HIS A 41 -2.58 -7.73 -11.01
C HIS A 41 -2.23 -7.75 -12.50
N GLN A 42 -3.05 -7.10 -13.33
CA GLN A 42 -2.79 -6.96 -14.77
C GLN A 42 -1.43 -6.27 -15.02
N ALA A 43 -1.13 -5.17 -14.33
CA ALA A 43 0.11 -4.44 -14.49
C ALA A 43 1.36 -5.25 -14.09
N ILE A 44 1.23 -6.12 -13.07
CA ILE A 44 2.29 -7.04 -12.64
C ILE A 44 2.47 -8.16 -13.68
N GLU A 45 1.39 -8.69 -14.24
CA GLU A 45 1.44 -9.69 -15.32
C GLU A 45 2.06 -9.13 -16.60
N GLU A 46 1.75 -7.88 -16.94
CA GLU A 46 2.37 -7.13 -18.04
C GLU A 46 3.85 -6.78 -17.78
N GLY A 47 4.31 -6.93 -16.53
CA GLY A 47 5.71 -6.85 -16.15
C GLY A 47 6.27 -5.45 -15.92
N TRP A 48 5.45 -4.40 -15.97
CA TRP A 48 5.92 -3.03 -15.70
C TRP A 48 5.76 -2.62 -14.24
N MET A 49 4.81 -3.23 -13.51
CA MET A 49 4.65 -3.07 -12.06
C MET A 49 5.46 -4.14 -11.31
N CYS A 50 6.01 -3.79 -10.14
CA CYS A 50 6.88 -4.68 -9.37
C CYS A 50 8.10 -5.21 -10.17
N ALA A 51 8.63 -4.39 -11.08
CA ALA A 51 9.73 -4.74 -11.98
C ALA A 51 11.13 -4.71 -11.34
N ARG A 52 11.27 -4.19 -10.12
CA ARG A 52 12.52 -4.17 -9.35
C ARG A 52 12.45 -5.22 -8.25
N GLU A 53 13.59 -5.81 -7.90
CA GLU A 53 13.67 -6.81 -6.83
C GLU A 53 14.89 -6.59 -5.93
N HIS A 54 14.69 -6.69 -4.62
CA HIS A 54 15.77 -6.68 -3.64
C HIS A 54 15.33 -7.46 -2.40
N GLY A 55 16.21 -8.30 -1.84
CA GLY A 55 15.90 -9.08 -0.64
C GLY A 55 14.71 -10.02 -0.78
N GLY A 56 14.39 -10.49 -2.00
CA GLY A 56 13.22 -11.32 -2.29
C GLY A 56 11.88 -10.55 -2.36
N ILE A 57 11.92 -9.22 -2.28
CA ILE A 57 10.75 -8.35 -2.40
C ILE A 57 10.76 -7.69 -3.77
N ARG A 58 9.65 -7.79 -4.49
CA ARG A 58 9.45 -7.06 -5.76
C ARG A 58 8.70 -5.78 -5.51
N PHE A 59 9.10 -4.68 -6.14
CA PHE A 59 8.55 -3.36 -5.85
C PHE A 59 8.66 -2.37 -6.99
N GLY A 60 7.92 -1.26 -6.89
CA GLY A 60 8.04 -0.13 -7.80
C GLY A 60 7.21 1.08 -7.37
N ARG A 61 7.63 2.27 -7.82
CA ARG A 61 6.83 3.49 -7.74
C ARG A 61 5.95 3.58 -8.97
N VAL A 62 4.63 3.60 -8.76
CA VAL A 62 3.61 3.73 -9.82
C VAL A 62 3.41 5.20 -10.16
N PHE A 63 3.27 6.03 -9.14
CA PHE A 63 3.11 7.47 -9.29
C PHE A 63 4.01 8.24 -8.32
N LYS A 64 4.57 9.35 -8.81
CA LYS A 64 5.32 10.31 -7.99
C LYS A 64 4.35 11.26 -7.28
N PRO A 65 4.78 11.90 -6.17
CA PRO A 65 3.90 12.79 -5.41
C PRO A 65 3.48 14.06 -6.18
N ASP A 66 4.17 14.40 -7.27
CA ASP A 66 3.85 15.51 -8.18
C ASP A 66 2.87 15.12 -9.31
N ALA A 67 2.37 13.88 -9.34
CA ALA A 67 1.40 13.44 -10.32
C ALA A 67 0.01 14.08 -10.08
N ASP A 68 -0.64 14.50 -11.16
CA ASP A 68 -1.94 15.15 -11.11
C ASP A 68 -3.03 14.25 -10.49
N GLY A 69 -3.86 14.85 -9.64
CA GLY A 69 -5.03 14.18 -9.04
C GLY A 69 -4.70 13.17 -7.93
N LEU A 70 -3.47 13.18 -7.42
CA LEU A 70 -3.03 12.36 -6.28
C LEU A 70 -2.82 13.16 -5.00
N GLU A 71 -3.17 14.44 -4.96
CA GLU A 71 -3.22 15.23 -3.71
C GLU A 71 -1.91 15.21 -2.89
N GLY A 72 -0.75 15.09 -3.54
CA GLY A 72 0.57 15.05 -2.90
C GLY A 72 1.03 13.67 -2.43
N PHE A 73 0.27 12.61 -2.72
CA PHE A 73 0.68 11.23 -2.42
C PHE A 73 1.50 10.64 -3.57
N SER A 74 2.64 10.01 -3.25
CA SER A 74 3.18 8.97 -4.15
C SER A 74 2.36 7.70 -3.98
N ILE A 75 2.37 6.87 -5.02
CA ILE A 75 1.81 5.52 -4.96
C ILE A 75 2.91 4.56 -5.36
N ASP A 76 3.20 3.67 -4.44
CA ASP A 76 4.19 2.63 -4.57
C ASP A 76 3.49 1.28 -4.36
N VAL A 77 4.13 0.21 -4.81
CA VAL A 77 3.56 -1.14 -4.76
C VAL A 77 4.65 -2.16 -4.52
N VAL A 78 4.35 -3.16 -3.70
CA VAL A 78 5.20 -4.31 -3.41
C VAL A 78 4.44 -5.60 -3.69
N ARG A 79 5.16 -6.62 -4.16
CA ARG A 79 4.73 -8.01 -4.15
C ARG A 79 5.71 -8.81 -3.31
N MET A 80 5.18 -9.54 -2.33
CA MET A 80 5.95 -10.23 -1.32
C MET A 80 5.47 -11.69 -1.19
N THR A 81 6.43 -12.60 -1.11
CA THR A 81 6.25 -14.00 -0.68
C THR A 81 6.80 -14.09 0.74
N PRO A 82 6.16 -14.82 1.68
CA PRO A 82 6.35 -14.65 3.12
C PRO A 82 7.76 -14.24 3.56
N VAL A 83 7.91 -12.98 3.96
CA VAL A 83 9.19 -12.32 4.24
C VAL A 83 8.96 -11.10 5.12
N ALA A 84 9.94 -10.80 5.98
CA ALA A 84 10.06 -9.52 6.66
C ALA A 84 11.04 -8.64 5.88
N GLY A 85 10.57 -7.50 5.38
CA GLY A 85 11.38 -6.51 4.70
C GLY A 85 12.25 -5.68 5.66
N PRO A 86 13.12 -4.81 5.12
CA PRO A 86 14.00 -3.99 5.93
C PRO A 86 13.22 -2.98 6.78
N HIS A 87 13.69 -2.77 8.01
CA HIS A 87 13.16 -1.74 8.89
C HIS A 87 13.25 -0.35 8.25
N HIS A 88 12.17 0.41 8.34
CA HIS A 88 12.14 1.80 7.90
C HIS A 88 11.04 2.57 8.64
N ALA A 89 11.10 3.89 8.54
CA ALA A 89 10.12 4.80 9.12
C ALA A 89 9.37 5.58 8.05
N HIS A 90 8.16 6.01 8.38
CA HIS A 90 7.28 6.83 7.56
C HIS A 90 7.07 8.19 8.23
N PRO A 91 7.90 9.20 7.93
CA PRO A 91 7.83 10.50 8.62
C PRO A 91 6.47 11.16 8.55
N ASN A 92 5.75 10.94 7.44
CA ASN A 92 4.42 11.51 7.20
C ASN A 92 3.29 10.47 7.31
N GLY A 93 3.61 9.21 7.61
CA GLY A 93 2.69 8.08 7.64
C GLY A 93 2.53 7.36 6.30
N GLU A 94 1.74 6.29 6.31
CA GLU A 94 1.50 5.37 5.18
C GLU A 94 0.04 4.88 5.20
N ILE A 95 -0.55 4.66 4.02
CA ILE A 95 -1.87 4.04 3.86
C ILE A 95 -1.73 2.86 2.91
N ASP A 96 -1.94 1.65 3.42
CA ASP A 96 -1.78 0.40 2.68
C ASP A 96 -3.13 -0.16 2.23
N MET A 97 -3.17 -0.57 0.96
CA MET A 97 -4.20 -1.42 0.38
C MET A 97 -3.64 -2.84 0.25
N ILE A 98 -4.12 -3.75 1.08
CA ILE A 98 -3.62 -5.12 1.18
C ILE A 98 -4.44 -6.04 0.27
N MET A 99 -3.78 -6.65 -0.72
CA MET A 99 -4.35 -7.55 -1.72
C MET A 99 -3.70 -8.95 -1.60
N PRO A 100 -4.24 -9.83 -0.73
CA PRO A 100 -3.76 -11.21 -0.62
C PRO A 100 -3.87 -11.97 -1.94
N LEU A 101 -2.80 -12.67 -2.34
CA LEU A 101 -2.83 -13.63 -3.45
C LEU A 101 -3.23 -15.02 -2.95
N ASP A 102 -2.86 -15.35 -1.72
CA ASP A 102 -3.32 -16.53 -1.00
C ASP A 102 -4.36 -16.16 0.07
N PRO A 103 -5.37 -17.02 0.36
CA PRO A 103 -6.46 -16.69 1.27
C PRO A 103 -6.05 -16.30 2.69
N ASP A 104 -4.94 -16.86 3.18
CA ASP A 104 -4.44 -16.64 4.55
C ASP A 104 -3.35 -15.56 4.62
N ALA A 105 -2.98 -14.95 3.48
CA ALA A 105 -1.91 -13.97 3.45
C ALA A 105 -2.28 -12.69 4.20
N ARG A 106 -1.32 -12.15 4.94
CA ARG A 106 -1.45 -10.98 5.80
C ARG A 106 -0.24 -10.08 5.66
N PHE A 107 -0.47 -8.77 5.66
CA PHE A 107 0.57 -7.75 5.75
C PHE A 107 0.54 -7.14 7.15
N ASP A 108 1.65 -7.24 7.88
CA ASP A 108 1.77 -6.83 9.29
C ASP A 108 0.64 -7.37 10.18
N GLY A 109 0.20 -8.59 9.88
CA GLY A 109 -0.91 -9.28 10.55
C GLY A 109 -2.30 -8.88 10.08
N ALA A 110 -2.45 -7.78 9.33
CA ALA A 110 -3.71 -7.34 8.75
C ALA A 110 -4.07 -8.17 7.49
N PRO A 111 -5.34 -8.60 7.36
CA PRO A 111 -5.83 -9.31 6.18
C PRO A 111 -6.12 -8.32 5.03
N ARG A 112 -6.79 -8.80 3.97
CA ARG A 112 -7.37 -7.97 2.91
C ARG A 112 -8.11 -6.75 3.48
N GLY A 113 -7.80 -5.57 2.97
CA GLY A 113 -8.42 -4.31 3.39
C GLY A 113 -7.43 -3.16 3.45
N TRP A 114 -7.74 -2.17 4.28
CA TRP A 114 -6.88 -1.00 4.49
C TRP A 114 -6.20 -1.06 5.87
N LEU A 115 -4.91 -0.75 5.89
CA LEU A 115 -4.10 -0.54 7.09
C LEU A 115 -3.49 0.87 7.02
N VAL A 116 -3.49 1.60 8.13
CA VAL A 116 -2.98 2.98 8.17
C VAL A 116 -1.94 3.11 9.25
N TYR A 117 -0.81 3.68 8.89
CA TYR A 117 0.25 4.05 9.81
C TYR A 117 0.33 5.58 9.94
N GLY A 118 0.29 6.06 11.17
CA GLY A 118 0.43 7.49 11.46
C GLY A 118 1.85 8.04 11.25
N PRO A 119 2.02 9.37 11.22
CA PRO A 119 3.33 10.01 11.07
C PRO A 119 4.34 9.55 12.13
N GLY A 120 5.57 9.26 11.70
CA GLY A 120 6.66 8.82 12.56
C GLY A 120 6.62 7.33 12.96
N SER A 121 5.68 6.57 12.41
CA SER A 121 5.66 5.11 12.52
C SER A 121 6.89 4.48 11.89
N ALA A 122 7.27 3.29 12.37
CA ALA A 122 8.35 2.49 11.82
C ALA A 122 8.03 1.01 11.98
N HIS A 123 8.41 0.21 10.98
CA HIS A 123 8.12 -1.22 10.96
C HIS A 123 9.11 -2.00 10.09
N ASN A 124 9.10 -3.31 10.25
CA ASN A 124 9.63 -4.24 9.24
C ASN A 124 8.40 -4.74 8.48
N PRO A 125 8.12 -4.26 7.26
CA PRO A 125 6.92 -4.67 6.51
C PRO A 125 6.97 -6.18 6.32
N THR A 126 5.98 -6.90 6.82
CA THR A 126 6.00 -8.35 6.91
C THR A 126 4.80 -8.95 6.21
N VAL A 127 5.05 -9.78 5.21
CA VAL A 127 4.00 -10.67 4.68
C VAL A 127 4.15 -12.06 5.28
N SER A 128 3.02 -12.64 5.70
CA SER A 128 2.93 -13.98 6.31
C SER A 128 1.67 -14.70 5.82
N GLY A 129 1.62 -16.03 5.96
CA GLY A 129 0.42 -16.82 5.60
C GLY A 129 0.21 -17.06 4.11
N GLY A 130 1.02 -16.45 3.25
CA GLY A 130 1.02 -16.63 1.79
C GLY A 130 1.50 -15.38 1.08
N ASP A 131 1.40 -15.34 -0.23
CA ASP A 131 1.80 -14.20 -1.05
C ASP A 131 0.79 -13.05 -0.96
N ALA A 132 1.28 -11.81 -1.03
CA ALA A 132 0.43 -10.62 -1.10
C ALA A 132 1.03 -9.54 -1.99
N VAL A 133 0.14 -8.73 -2.58
CA VAL A 133 0.47 -7.43 -3.17
C VAL A 133 -0.02 -6.36 -2.20
N VAL A 134 0.80 -5.33 -1.97
CA VAL A 134 0.41 -4.16 -1.17
C VAL A 134 0.67 -2.92 -1.99
N LEU A 135 -0.37 -2.12 -2.23
CA LEU A 135 -0.29 -0.82 -2.85
C LEU A 135 -0.45 0.24 -1.77
N TYR A 136 0.45 1.21 -1.70
CA TYR A 136 0.46 2.16 -0.59
C TYR A 136 0.62 3.60 -1.05
N PHE A 137 -0.06 4.49 -0.31
CA PHE A 137 -0.05 5.92 -0.51
C PHE A 137 0.86 6.57 0.54
N LEU A 138 1.84 7.34 0.08
CA LEU A 138 2.80 8.03 0.95
C LEU A 138 2.70 9.54 0.76
N PRO A 139 2.37 10.32 1.81
CA PRO A 139 2.40 11.78 1.73
C PRO A 139 3.82 12.27 1.42
N GLY A 140 3.97 12.94 0.28
CA GLY A 140 5.27 13.41 -0.24
C GLY A 140 6.22 12.29 -0.70
N GLY A 141 5.78 11.03 -0.68
CA GLY A 141 6.60 9.87 -1.03
C GLY A 141 7.78 9.61 -0.08
N ALA A 142 7.65 10.03 1.18
CA ALA A 142 8.71 10.00 2.19
C ALA A 142 8.81 8.64 2.89
N ILE A 143 9.97 8.00 2.76
CA ILE A 143 10.38 6.81 3.52
C ILE A 143 11.80 7.06 4.02
N GLU A 144 12.06 6.74 5.29
CA GLU A 144 13.39 6.79 5.90
C GLU A 144 13.87 5.38 6.24
N PHE A 145 14.74 4.83 5.41
CA PHE A 145 15.41 3.56 5.69
C PHE A 145 16.41 3.75 6.82
N THR A 146 16.14 3.11 7.96
CA THR A 146 17.07 3.04 9.08
C THR A 146 17.77 1.69 9.00
N ARG A 147 19.11 1.70 9.02
CA ARG A 147 19.94 0.49 9.05
C ARG A 147 20.15 0.01 10.48
#